data_AF-A0A392QLR8-F1
#
_entry.id   AF-A0A392QLR8-F1
#
_cell.length_a   1.000
_cell.length_b   1.000
_cell.length_c   1.000
_cell.angle_alpha   90.00
_cell.angle_beta   90.00
_cell.angle_gamma   90.00
#
_symmetry.space_group_name_H-M   'P 1'
#
loop_
_entity.id
_entity.type
_entity.pdbx_description
1 polymer ?
#
loop_
_entity_poly.entity_id
_entity_poly.type
_entity_poly.pdbx_seq_one_letter_code
_entity_poly.pdbx_strand_id
1 'polypeptide(L)' 'MNLPTIGISQQFITFTHVTMESDKYICVRETSPQNSVVIVDMNMPNQPLRRPITADSALMNPNSRILALK' A
#
# COMPACT_ATOMS: atom_id res chain seq x y z
N MET A 1 10.40 -7.26 -8.13
CA MET A 1 10.06 -5.82 -8.17
C MET A 1 10.60 -5.16 -6.90
N ASN A 2 11.06 -3.90 -6.96
CA ASN A 2 11.55 -3.17 -5.79
C ASN A 2 10.64 -1.99 -5.45
N LEU A 3 10.06 -1.92 -4.25
CA LEU A 3 9.11 -0.85 -3.87
C LEU A 3 9.71 0.58 -3.86
N PRO A 4 11.00 0.79 -3.50
CA PRO A 4 11.63 2.10 -3.60
C PRO A 4 11.67 2.67 -5.02
N THR A 5 11.71 1.84 -6.06
CA THR A 5 11.76 2.33 -7.45
C THR A 5 10.44 2.95 -7.91
N ILE A 6 9.34 2.71 -7.18
CA ILE A 6 8.02 3.29 -7.43
C ILE A 6 7.68 4.42 -6.43
N GLY A 7 8.70 4.94 -5.73
CA GLY A 7 8.59 6.10 -4.85
C GLY A 7 8.07 5.80 -3.45
N ILE A 8 8.07 4.54 -3.01
CA ILE A 8 7.76 4.17 -1.62
C ILE A 8 9.03 4.29 -0.78
N SER A 9 8.98 5.07 0.30
CA SER A 9 10.15 5.21 1.18
C SER A 9 10.48 3.90 1.89
N GLN A 10 11.78 3.57 1.97
CA GLN A 10 12.26 2.34 2.60
C GLN A 10 11.86 2.23 4.08
N GLN A 11 11.67 3.35 4.77
CA GLN A 11 11.21 3.38 6.16
C GLN A 11 9.80 2.78 6.35
N PHE A 12 8.98 2.79 5.30
CA PHE A 12 7.62 2.23 5.32
C PHE A 12 7.59 0.78 4.81
N ILE A 13 8.71 0.19 4.42
CA ILE A 13 8.80 -1.20 4.00
C ILE A 13 9.04 -2.08 5.23
N THR A 14 8.02 -2.17 6.07
CA THR A 14 8.04 -2.93 7.33
C THR A 14 6.73 -3.70 7.50
N PHE A 15 6.72 -4.77 8.29
CA PHE A 15 5.52 -5.59 8.51
C PHE A 15 4.34 -4.79 9.10
N THR A 16 4.63 -3.70 9.81
CA THR A 16 3.59 -2.83 10.37
C THR A 16 2.93 -1.96 9.30
N HIS A 17 3.64 -1.56 8.26
CA HIS A 17 3.16 -0.60 7.26
C HIS A 17 2.77 -1.27 5.93
N VAL A 18 3.35 -2.43 5.62
CA VAL A 18 3.08 -3.18 4.39
C VAL A 18 2.15 -4.34 4.67
N THR A 19 1.06 -4.42 3.91
CA THR A 19 0.15 -5.57 3.91
C THR A 19 0.02 -6.13 2.50
N MET A 20 -0.02 -7.46 2.42
CA MET A 20 -0.16 -8.21 1.17
C MET A 20 -1.04 -9.42 1.45
N GLU A 21 -2.34 -9.27 1.18
CA GLU A 21 -3.34 -10.33 1.38
C GLU A 21 -3.43 -11.28 0.17
N SER A 22 -2.89 -10.87 -0.98
CA SER A 22 -2.85 -11.66 -2.21
C SER A 22 -1.68 -11.22 -3.09
N ASP A 23 -1.43 -11.97 -4.17
CA ASP A 23 -0.49 -11.63 -5.23
C ASP A 23 -0.95 -10.47 -6.14
N LYS A 24 -2.18 -9.95 -5.95
CA LYS A 24 -2.73 -8.89 -6.79
C LYS A 24 -2.42 -7.49 -6.30
N TYR A 25 -2.40 -7.27 -4.98
CA TYR A 25 -2.28 -5.94 -4.39
C TYR A 25 -1.32 -5.92 -3.22
N ILE A 26 -0.51 -4.86 -3.17
CA ILE A 26 0.32 -4.50 -2.02
C ILE A 26 -0.19 -3.17 -1.50
N CYS A 27 -0.47 -3.10 -0.21
CA CYS A 27 -0.80 -1.86 0.46
C CYS A 27 0.39 -1.42 1.31
N VAL A 28 0.76 -0.15 1.20
CA VAL A 28 1.80 0.45 2.03
C VAL A 28 1.25 1.70 2.68
N ARG A 29 1.36 1.79 4.00
CA ARG A 29 0.95 2.97 4.76
C ARG A 29 2.15 3.90 4.93
N GLU A 30 2.06 5.09 4.37
CA GLU A 30 3.04 6.17 4.58
C GLU A 30 2.48 7.10 5.65
N THR A 31 3.23 7.35 6.72
CA THR A 31 2.82 8.23 7.83
C THR A 31 3.52 9.59 7.83
N SER A 32 4.41 9.82 6.86
CA SER A 32 5.17 11.06 6.70
C SER A 32 5.39 11.33 5.21
N PRO A 33 5.19 12.57 4.71
CA PRO A 33 4.84 13.78 5.47
C PRO A 33 3.37 13.86 5.91
N GLN A 34 2.48 13.03 5.35
CA GLN A 34 1.08 12.91 5.74
C GLN A 34 0.65 11.45 5.64
N ASN A 35 -0.32 11.05 6.48
CA ASN A 35 -0.91 9.72 6.45
C ASN A 35 -1.57 9.44 5.09
N SER A 36 -1.05 8.45 4.40
CA SER A 36 -1.58 7.98 3.13
C SER A 36 -1.39 6.48 2.97
N VAL A 37 -2.27 5.87 2.18
CA VAL A 37 -2.18 4.48 1.79
C VAL A 37 -1.85 4.42 0.31
N VAL A 38 -0.75 3.76 -0.01
CA VAL A 38 -0.28 3.48 -1.36
C VAL A 38 -0.73 2.06 -1.72
N ILE A 39 -1.54 1.94 -2.75
CA ILE A 39 -2.03 0.67 -3.28
C ILE A 39 -1.27 0.39 -4.56
N VAL A 40 -0.48 -0.67 -4.58
CA VAL A 40 0.27 -1.14 -5.74
C VAL A 40 -0.48 -2.31 -6.34
N ASP A 41 -0.95 -2.16 -7.59
CA ASP A 41 -1.52 -3.26 -8.38
C ASP A 41 -0.37 -4.02 -9.05
N MET A 42 -0.25 -5.32 -8.79
CA MET A 42 0.82 -6.16 -9.33
C MET A 42 0.72 -6.36 -10.85
N ASN A 43 -0.44 -6.12 -11.45
CA ASN A 43 -0.59 -6.08 -12.91
C ASN A 43 -0.07 -4.77 -13.53
N MET A 44 -0.10 -3.68 -12.78
CA MET A 44 0.32 -2.34 -13.24
C MET A 44 1.19 -1.65 -12.19
N PRO A 45 2.34 -2.22 -11.84
CA PRO A 45 2.94 -1.86 -10.58
C PRO A 45 3.77 -0.56 -10.66
N ASN A 46 3.99 -0.04 -11.88
CA ASN A 46 4.56 1.27 -12.14
C ASN A 46 3.55 2.43 -11.94
N GLN A 47 2.28 2.13 -11.64
CA GLN A 47 1.22 3.12 -11.41
C GLN A 47 0.60 2.95 -10.01
N PRO A 48 1.36 3.16 -8.92
CA PRO A 48 0.83 3.05 -7.57
C PRO A 48 -0.23 4.13 -7.31
N LEU A 49 -1.36 3.73 -6.72
CA LEU A 49 -2.44 4.63 -6.33
C LEU A 49 -2.22 5.13 -4.91
N ARG A 50 -1.99 6.43 -4.74
CA ARG A 50 -1.86 7.05 -3.41
C ARG A 50 -3.17 7.70 -2.99
N ARG A 51 -3.68 7.32 -1.82
CA ARG A 51 -4.89 7.93 -1.25
C ARG A 51 -4.58 8.52 0.13
N PRO A 52 -4.95 9.78 0.41
CA PRO A 52 -4.80 10.37 1.74
C PRO A 52 -5.81 9.69 2.68
N ILE A 53 -5.33 8.75 3.48
CA ILE A 53 -6.13 7.92 4.37
C ILE A 53 -5.37 7.81 5.68
N THR A 54 -6.02 8.19 6.78
CA THR A 54 -5.54 7.99 8.14
C THR A 54 -6.17 6.72 8.69
N ALA A 55 -5.38 5.66 8.85
CA ALA A 55 -5.82 4.38 9.39
C ALA A 55 -4.65 3.68 10.11
N ASP A 56 -4.95 2.98 11.18
CA ASP A 56 -4.01 2.15 11.93
C ASP A 56 -3.66 0.88 11.17
N SER A 57 -4.58 0.39 10.34
CA SER A 57 -4.37 -0.75 9.45
C SER A 57 -5.15 -0.59 8.14
N ALA A 58 -4.57 -1.10 7.05
CA ALA A 58 -5.21 -1.11 5.74
C ALA A 58 -5.03 -2.50 5.12
N LEU A 59 -6.11 -3.13 4.71
CA LEU A 59 -6.14 -4.46 4.11
C LEU A 59 -6.92 -4.41 2.80
N MET A 60 -6.34 -4.94 1.72
CA MET A 60 -7.05 -5.05 0.44
C MET A 60 -7.75 -6.40 0.34
N ASN A 61 -8.96 -6.38 -0.21
CA ASN A 61 -9.65 -7.61 -0.56
C ASN A 61 -8.89 -8.36 -1.68
N PRO A 62 -8.72 -9.69 -1.58
CA PRO A 62 -7.93 -10.48 -2.54
C PRO A 62 -8.61 -10.66 -3.91
N ASN A 63 -9.92 -10.43 -4.00
CA ASN A 63 -10.71 -10.64 -5.22
C ASN A 63 -11.21 -9.34 -5.84
N SER A 64 -11.58 -8.38 -5.01
CA SER A 64 -12.23 -7.13 -5.40
C SER A 64 -11.39 -5.92 -5.03
N ARG A 65 -11.58 -4.79 -5.71
CA ARG A 65 -10.94 -3.51 -5.36
C ARG A 65 -11.62 -2.84 -4.16
N ILE A 66 -11.60 -3.50 -3.01
CA ILE A 66 -12.19 -3.03 -1.75
C ILE A 66 -11.08 -2.93 -0.72
N LEU A 67 -10.93 -1.75 -0.13
CA LEU A 67 -9.98 -1.46 0.93
C LEU A 67 -10.71 -1.48 2.28
N ALA A 68 -10.32 -2.38 3.18
CA ALA A 68 -10.75 -2.39 4.56
C ALA A 68 -9.77 -1.54 5.40
N LEU A 69 -10.32 -0.64 6.19
CA LEU A 69 -9.57 0.29 7.04
C LEU A 69 -9.97 0.03 8.50
N LYS A 70 -8.98 0.04 9.38
CA LYS A 70 -9.16 0.05 10.83
C LYS A 70 -8.39 1.20 11.44
#